data_AF-A0A1Y3SLZ1-F1
#
_entry.id   AF-A0A1Y3SLZ1-F1
#
_cell.length_a   1.000
_cell.length_b   1.000
_cell.length_c   1.000
_cell.angle_alpha   90.00
_cell.angle_beta   90.00
_cell.angle_gamma   90.00
#
_symmetry.space_group_name_H-M   'P 1'
#
loop_
_entity.id
_entity.type
_entity.pdbx_description
1 polymer ?
#
loop_
_entity_poly.entity_id
_entity_poly.type
_entity_poly.pdbx_seq_one_letter_code
_entity_poly.pdbx_strand_id
1 'polypeptide(L)' 'MKQRYQETFLLNIQNHQNATWQGTVTWVDRRQRHNFRSTLELIKLIESAFDVYEKKEGEETEHED' A
#
# COMPACT_ATOMS: atom_id res chain seq x y z
N MET A 1 -19.04 -15.78 6.51
CA MET A 1 -17.85 -15.27 7.22
C MET A 1 -17.28 -14.14 6.37
N LYS A 2 -17.15 -12.92 6.91
CA LYS A 2 -16.56 -11.78 6.19
C LYS A 2 -15.07 -12.13 5.96
N GLN A 3 -14.63 -12.24 4.71
CA GLN A 3 -13.20 -12.42 4.43
C GLN A 3 -12.45 -11.22 5.04
N ARG A 4 -11.47 -11.48 5.90
CA ARG A 4 -10.53 -10.46 6.36
C ARG A 4 -9.50 -10.32 5.24
N TYR A 5 -9.63 -9.29 4.41
CA TYR A 5 -8.53 -8.85 3.55
C TYR A 5 -7.38 -8.41 4.44
N GLN A 6 -6.30 -9.19 4.43
CA GLN A 6 -5.10 -8.92 5.20
C GLN A 6 -3.97 -8.65 4.21
N GLU A 7 -3.50 -7.41 4.19
CA GLU A 7 -2.37 -6.99 3.38
C GLU A 7 -1.10 -6.97 4.23
N THR A 8 0.00 -7.52 3.69
CA THR A 8 1.27 -7.58 4.41
C THR A 8 2.29 -6.63 3.77
N PHE A 9 2.87 -5.77 4.61
CA PHE A 9 3.90 -4.81 4.21
C PHE A 9 5.21 -5.06 4.97
N LEU A 10 6.32 -5.09 4.23
CA LEU A 10 7.67 -5.13 4.77
C LEU A 10 8.29 -3.74 4.71
N LEU A 11 8.70 -3.19 5.85
CA LEU A 11 9.38 -1.90 5.93
C LEU A 11 10.88 -2.09 6.15
N ASN A 12 11.68 -1.37 5.37
CA ASN A 12 13.11 -1.21 5.59
C ASN A 12 13.39 0.27 5.87
N ILE A 13 13.74 0.59 7.11
CA ILE A 13 14.08 1.96 7.54
C ILE A 13 15.59 2.15 7.33
N GLN A 14 15.94 3.06 6.44
CA GLN A 14 17.33 3.32 6.06
C GLN A 14 17.90 4.56 6.74
N ASN A 15 17.07 5.54 7.06
CA ASN A 15 17.52 6.79 7.67
C ASN A 15 16.43 7.41 8.55
N HIS A 16 16.88 8.27 9.47
CA HIS A 16 16.04 9.00 10.43
C HIS A 16 16.38 10.51 10.46
N GLN A 17 16.76 11.08 9.32
CA GLN A 17 17.09 12.51 9.28
C GLN A 17 15.83 13.36 9.43
N ASN A 18 15.96 14.53 10.04
CA ASN A 18 14.87 15.48 10.31
C ASN A 18 13.71 14.90 11.14
N ALA A 19 14.00 13.92 12.00
CA ALA A 19 13.00 13.24 12.84
C ALA A 19 11.88 12.53 12.05
N THR A 20 12.14 12.17 10.79
CA THR A 20 11.21 11.42 9.93
C THR A 20 11.87 10.12 9.50
N TRP A 21 11.09 9.06 9.28
CA TRP A 21 11.60 7.81 8.72
C TRP A 21 11.75 7.95 7.22
N GLN A 22 12.87 7.46 6.68
CA GLN A 22 13.07 7.27 5.25
C GLN A 22 13.51 5.84 4.97
N GLY A 23 13.09 5.32 3.82
CA GLY A 23 13.46 3.98 3.41
C GLY A 23 12.54 3.42 2.34
N THR A 24 12.25 2.13 2.43
CA THR A 24 11.45 1.43 1.42
C THR A 24 10.33 0.62 2.07
N VAL A 25 9.16 0.63 1.46
CA VAL A 25 8.04 -0.26 1.79
C VAL A 25 7.86 -1.26 0.65
N THR A 26 7.72 -2.54 0.97
CA THR A 26 7.41 -3.60 0.01
C THR A 26 6.08 -4.24 0.38
N TRP A 27 5.13 -4.17 -0.55
CA TRP A 27 3.90 -4.92 -0.49
C TRP A 27 4.16 -6.36 -0.90
N VAL A 28 4.01 -7.28 0.06
CA VAL A 28 4.37 -8.70 -0.11
C VAL A 28 3.46 -9.37 -1.13
N ASP A 29 2.15 -9.17 -1.02
CA ASP A 29 1.15 -9.87 -1.82
C ASP A 29 1.20 -9.46 -3.30
N ARG A 30 1.53 -8.19 -3.58
CA ARG A 30 1.64 -7.66 -4.95
C ARG A 30 3.06 -7.55 -5.47
N ARG A 31 4.06 -7.92 -4.67
CA ARG A 31 5.50 -7.75 -4.96
C ARG A 31 5.87 -6.34 -5.41
N GLN A 32 5.16 -5.33 -4.92
CA GLN A 32 5.40 -3.92 -5.26
C GLN A 32 6.32 -3.29 -4.21
N ARG A 33 7.33 -2.54 -4.65
CA ARG A 33 8.26 -1.84 -3.75
C ARG A 33 8.27 -0.36 -4.07
N HIS A 34 8.14 0.45 -3.02
CA HIS A 34 8.15 1.90 -3.11
C HIS A 34 9.12 2.50 -2.09
N ASN A 35 9.77 3.58 -2.48
CA ASN A 35 10.60 4.37 -1.57
C ASN A 35 9.72 5.42 -0.90
N PHE A 36 9.98 5.72 0.36
CA PHE A 36 9.37 6.84 1.09
C PHE A 36 10.45 7.71 1.71
N ARG A 37 10.21 9.03 1.69
CA ARG A 37 11.10 10.07 2.22
C ARG A 37 10.51 10.73 3.47
N SER A 38 9.32 10.31 3.89
CA SER A 38 8.72 10.72 5.16
C SER A 38 7.69 9.72 5.68
N THR A 39 7.39 9.81 6.97
CA THR A 39 6.29 9.07 7.61
C THR A 39 4.95 9.32 6.91
N LEU A 40 4.68 10.56 6.48
CA LEU A 40 3.44 10.89 5.77
C LEU A 40 3.37 10.22 4.39
N GLU A 41 4.50 10.18 3.67
CA GLU A 41 4.56 9.48 2.37
C GLU A 41 4.36 7.97 2.54
N LEU A 42 4.93 7.36 3.59
CA LEU A 42 4.66 5.97 3.94
C LEU A 42 3.16 5.70 4.18
N ILE A 43 2.49 6.56 4.96
CA ILE A 43 1.05 6.42 5.23
C ILE A 43 0.25 6.51 3.92
N LYS A 44 0.54 7.50 3.07
CA LYS A 44 -0.12 7.65 1.76
C LYS A 44 0.09 6.44 0.85
N LEU A 45 1.29 5.85 0.86
CA LEU A 45 1.57 4.63 0.08
C LEU A 45 0.71 3.46 0.56
N ILE A 46 0.55 3.31 1.87
CA ILE A 46 -0.30 2.28 2.47
C ILE A 46 -1.78 2.56 2.16
N GLU A 47 -2.26 3.79 2.32
CA GLU A 47 -3.64 4.19 1.96
C GLU A 47 -3.95 3.89 0.49
N SER A 48 -3.04 4.28 -0.41
CA SER A 48 -3.20 4.02 -1.85
C SER A 48 -3.28 2.52 -2.19
N ALA A 49 -2.65 1.66 -1.39
CA ALA A 49 -2.76 0.21 -1.57
C ALA A 49 -4.18 -0.29 -1.28
N PHE A 50 -4.88 0.32 -0.30
CA PHE A 50 -6.27 -0.01 0.04
C PHE A 50 -7.28 0.53 -0.98
N ASP A 51 -7.07 1.74 -1.52
CA ASP A 51 -7.97 2.32 -2.54
C ASP A 51 -8.03 1.48 -3.82
N VAL A 52 -6.95 0.78 -4.18
CA VAL A 52 -6.96 -0.11 -5.35
C VAL A 52 -7.88 -1.33 -5.15
N TYR A 53 -8.19 -1.73 -3.92
CA TYR A 53 -9.14 -2.82 -3.67
C TYR A 53 -10.58 -2.38 -3.90
N GLU A 54 -10.98 -1.20 -3.43
CA GLU A 54 -12.35 -0.72 -3.61
C GLU A 54 -12.68 -0.49 -5.09
N LYS A 55 -11.68 -0.11 -5.90
CA LYS A 55 -11.87 0.10 -7.33
C LYS A 55 -12.01 -1.21 -8.13
N LYS A 56 -11.34 -2.30 -7.70
CA LYS A 56 -11.43 -3.60 -8.38
C LYS A 56 -12.76 -4.31 -8.15
N GLU A 57 -13.40 -4.14 -7.00
CA GLU A 57 -14.74 -4.71 -6.77
C GLU A 57 -15.87 -3.93 -7.48
N GLY A 58 -15.59 -2.72 -7.97
CA GLY A 58 -16.57 -1.88 -8.68
C GLY A 58 -16.56 -1.97 -10.21
N GLU A 59 -15.54 -2.57 -10.83
CA GLU A 59 -15.38 -2.62 -12.30
C GLU A 59 -15.80 -3.98 -12.91
N GLU A 60 -16.22 -4.96 -12.11
CA GLU A 60 -16.65 -6.30 -12.59
C GLU A 60 -18.13 -6.39 -13.03
N THR A 61 -18.91 -5.30 -13.02
CA THR A 61 -20.35 -5.30 -13.38
C THR A 61 -20.72 -4.50 -14.63
N GLU A 62 -19.78 -4.11 -15.49
CA GLU A 62 -20.09 -3.41 -16.75
C GLU A 62 -19.53 -4.13 -17.99
N HIS A 63 -19.94 -5.37 -18.19
CA HIS A 63 -19.96 -5.99 -19.52
C HIS A 63 -21.19 -6.91 -19.63
N GLU A 64 -22.32 -6.35 -20.05
CA GLU A 64 -23.39 -7.08 -20.73
C GLU A 64 -23.66 -6.38 -22.07
N ASP A 65 -23.84 -7.20 -23.10
CA ASP A 65 -23.93 -6.92 -24.55
C ASP A 65 -24.99 -5.89 -24.99
#